data_AF-A0A6B2CJ01-F1
#
_entry.id   AF-A0A6B2CJ01-F1
#
_cell.length_a   1.000
_cell.length_b   1.000
_cell.length_c   1.000
_cell.angle_alpha   90.00
_cell.angle_beta   90.00
_cell.angle_gamma   90.00
#
_symmetry.space_group_name_H-M   'P 1'
#
loop_
_entity.id
_entity.type
_entity.pdbx_description
1 polymer ?
#
loop_
_entity_poly.entity_id
_entity_poly.type
_entity_poly.pdbx_seq_one_letter_code
_entity_poly.pdbx_strand_id
1 'polypeptide(L)'
;TVGKWVYFDKDGVVYGHPSQVEVDVAIRDGTHILIEIKASASSGDALEFSRVGKLYETVTGIKPRLVLVTPFIDDRGLEAARKLGIEVYTSV
;
A
#
# COMPACT_ATOMS: atom_id res chain seq x y z
N THR A 1 0.42 9.73 14.68
CA THR A 1 -0.77 10.37 14.06
C THR A 1 -1.26 9.49 12.94
N VAL A 2 -2.57 9.40 12.75
CA VAL A 2 -3.18 8.75 11.57
C VAL A 2 -3.76 9.86 10.70
N GLY A 3 -3.56 9.76 9.40
CA GLY A 3 -4.11 10.70 8.42
C GLY A 3 -4.17 10.07 7.04
N LYS A 4 -4.61 10.86 6.07
CA LYS A 4 -4.65 10.46 4.67
C LYS A 4 -3.56 11.19 3.90
N TRP A 5 -2.80 10.45 3.09
CA TRP A 5 -1.87 11.01 2.11
C TRP A 5 -2.53 10.99 0.73
N VAL A 6 -2.57 12.16 0.08
CA VAL A 6 -3.14 12.35 -1.26
C VAL A 6 -2.06 12.94 -2.15
N TYR A 7 -1.84 12.33 -3.31
CA TYR A 7 -0.84 12.78 -4.26
C TYR A 7 -1.31 12.56 -5.70
N PHE A 8 -1.02 13.53 -6.58
CA PHE A 8 -1.30 13.40 -8.01
C PHE A 8 -0.08 12.79 -8.72
N ASP A 9 -0.18 11.51 -9.05
CA ASP A 9 0.81 10.74 -9.78
C ASP A 9 0.78 11.08 -11.27
N LYS A 10 1.46 12.16 -11.64
CA LYS A 10 1.53 12.64 -13.04
C LYS A 10 2.21 11.66 -14.00
N ASP A 11 3.07 10.78 -13.50
CA ASP A 11 3.88 9.88 -14.32
C ASP A 11 3.21 8.50 -14.50
N GLY A 12 2.08 8.27 -13.82
CA GLY A 12 1.31 7.03 -13.91
C GLY A 12 2.03 5.83 -13.32
N VAL A 13 2.85 6.03 -12.29
CA VAL A 13 3.60 4.97 -11.60
C VAL A 13 2.67 3.88 -11.05
N VAL A 14 1.52 4.25 -10.48
CA VAL A 14 0.60 3.29 -9.85
C VAL A 14 -0.30 2.63 -10.89
N TYR A 15 -1.07 3.43 -11.63
CA TYR A 15 -2.15 2.94 -12.51
C TYR A 15 -1.80 2.93 -14.01
N GLY A 16 -0.59 3.36 -14.39
CA GLY A 16 -0.17 3.45 -15.80
C GLY A 16 -0.66 4.70 -16.54
N HIS A 17 -1.35 5.62 -15.86
CA HIS A 17 -1.76 6.93 -16.40
C HIS A 17 -1.87 7.97 -15.27
N PRO A 18 -1.83 9.28 -15.60
CA PRO A 18 -1.95 10.34 -14.61
C PRO A 18 -3.21 10.20 -13.75
N SER A 19 -3.04 10.14 -12.43
CA SER A 19 -4.13 9.81 -11.50
C SER A 19 -3.90 10.36 -10.10
N GLN A 20 -4.98 10.57 -9.35
CA GLN A 20 -4.90 10.79 -7.91
C GLN A 20 -4.71 9.46 -7.18
N VAL A 21 -3.77 9.42 -6.24
CA VAL A 21 -3.48 8.29 -5.36
C VAL A 21 -3.79 8.72 -3.94
N GLU A 22 -4.55 7.90 -3.22
CA GLU A 22 -4.88 8.13 -1.81
C GLU A 22 -4.49 6.89 -1.01
N VAL A 23 -3.95 7.10 0.19
CA VAL A 23 -3.64 6.01 1.12
C VAL A 23 -3.69 6.51 2.56
N ASP A 24 -4.14 5.66 3.48
CA ASP A 24 -4.05 5.98 4.90
C ASP A 24 -2.61 5.80 5.38
N VAL A 25 -2.13 6.76 6.16
CA VAL A 25 -0.78 6.77 6.71
C VAL A 25 -0.82 6.94 8.22
N ALA A 26 -0.16 6.03 8.93
CA ALA A 26 0.15 6.16 10.33
C ALA A 26 1.64 6.49 10.50
N ILE A 27 1.92 7.55 11.26
CA ILE A 27 3.29 7.91 11.65
C ILE A 27 3.45 7.67 13.14
N ARG A 28 4.39 6.79 13.49
CA ARG A 28 4.73 6.45 14.87
C ARG A 28 6.24 6.34 15.02
N ASP A 29 6.81 7.13 15.93
CA ASP A 29 8.24 7.11 16.26
C ASP A 29 9.15 7.22 15.01
N GLY A 30 8.76 8.12 14.08
CA GLY A 30 9.46 8.34 12.81
C GLY A 30 9.21 7.26 11.73
N THR A 31 8.52 6.17 12.07
CA THR A 31 8.16 5.12 11.12
C THR A 31 6.85 5.49 10.41
N HIS A 32 6.88 5.44 9.08
CA HIS A 32 5.72 5.64 8.23
C HIS A 32 5.12 4.28 7.87
N ILE A 33 3.82 4.13 8.10
CA ILE A 33 3.08 2.90 7.81
C ILE A 33 1.93 3.29 6.88
N LEU A 34 1.97 2.79 5.65
CA LEU A 34 0.84 2.88 4.75
C LEU A 34 -0.11 1.72 5.01
N ILE A 35 -1.40 2.01 5.05
CA ILE A 35 -2.44 1.04 5.39
C ILE A 35 -3.45 1.01 4.24
N GLU A 36 -3.68 -0.18 3.70
CA GLU A 36 -4.76 -0.47 2.76
C GLU A 36 -5.74 -1.44 3.42
N ILE A 37 -7.04 -1.15 3.32
CA ILE A 37 -8.09 -2.00 3.88
C ILE A 37 -9.01 -2.44 2.74
N LYS A 38 -9.16 -3.75 2.53
CA LYS A 38 -10.05 -4.30 1.49
C LYS A 38 -10.93 -5.40 2.07
N ALA A 39 -12.13 -5.58 1.52
CA ALA A 39 -12.99 -6.71 1.89
C ALA A 39 -12.47 -8.05 1.34
N SER A 40 -11.66 -8.00 0.29
CA SER A 40 -10.98 -9.14 -0.33
C SER A 40 -9.75 -8.59 -1.05
N ALA A 41 -8.66 -9.33 -1.05
CA ALA A 41 -7.44 -8.95 -1.73
C ALA A 41 -6.96 -10.03 -2.71
N SER A 42 -6.36 -9.56 -3.79
CA SER A 42 -5.72 -10.38 -4.83
C SER A 42 -4.24 -10.04 -4.97
N SER A 43 -3.53 -10.80 -5.81
CA SER A 43 -2.17 -10.43 -6.22
C SER A 43 -2.09 -9.08 -6.95
N GLY A 44 -3.17 -8.69 -7.63
CA GLY A 44 -3.26 -7.39 -8.30
C GLY A 44 -3.29 -6.24 -7.28
N ASP A 45 -4.08 -6.38 -6.21
CA ASP A 45 -4.14 -5.42 -5.12
C ASP A 45 -2.79 -5.29 -4.41
N ALA A 46 -2.09 -6.40 -4.16
CA ALA A 46 -0.76 -6.38 -3.58
C ALA A 46 0.25 -5.64 -4.48
N LEU A 47 0.19 -5.87 -5.80
CA LEU A 47 1.05 -5.20 -6.76
C LEU A 47 0.76 -3.69 -6.82
N GLU A 48 -0.50 -3.30 -6.89
CA GLU A 48 -0.93 -1.90 -6.85
C GLU A 48 -0.43 -1.21 -5.57
N PHE A 49 -0.66 -1.82 -4.41
CA PHE A 49 -0.25 -1.26 -3.13
C PHE A 49 1.27 -1.13 -3.00
N SER A 50 2.04 -2.06 -3.57
CA SER A 50 3.51 -1.94 -3.65
C SER A 50 3.95 -0.73 -4.49
N ARG A 51 3.21 -0.39 -5.55
CA ARG A 51 3.49 0.81 -6.37
C ARG A 51 3.15 2.09 -5.61
N VAL A 52 2.06 2.09 -4.83
CA VAL A 52 1.75 3.19 -3.91
C VAL A 52 2.90 3.42 -2.92
N GLY A 53 3.40 2.34 -2.31
CA GLY A 53 4.58 2.41 -1.43
C GLY A 53 5.82 3.00 -2.10
N LYS A 54 6.12 2.57 -3.34
CA LYS A 54 7.25 3.08 -4.11
C LYS A 54 7.08 4.56 -4.50
N LEU A 55 5.87 4.95 -4.88
CA LEU A 55 5.54 6.34 -5.18
C LEU A 55 5.71 7.21 -3.93
N TYR A 56 5.21 6.75 -2.79
CA TYR A 56 5.37 7.42 -1.50
C TYR A 56 6.85 7.62 -1.14
N GLU A 57 7.67 6.56 -1.24
CA GLU A 57 9.11 6.63 -0.99
C GLU A 57 9.80 7.61 -1.94
N THR A 58 9.43 7.61 -3.22
CA THR A 58 10.00 8.53 -4.22
C THR A 58 9.66 9.99 -3.90
N VAL A 59 8.43 10.27 -3.48
CA VAL A 59 7.95 11.64 -3.22
C VAL A 59 8.46 12.17 -1.88
N THR A 60 8.53 11.32 -0.86
CA THR A 60 8.82 11.74 0.52
C THR A 60 10.26 11.47 0.96
N GLY A 61 10.99 10.61 0.25
CA GLY A 61 12.31 10.11 0.66
C GLY A 61 12.26 9.10 1.81
N ILE A 62 11.08 8.68 2.25
CA ILE A 62 10.89 7.79 3.40
C ILE A 62 10.34 6.45 2.91
N LYS A 63 11.09 5.37 3.15
CA LYS A 63 10.62 4.01 2.86
C LYS A 63 9.54 3.59 3.86
N PRO A 64 8.28 3.39 3.42
CA PRO A 64 7.21 3.03 4.33
C PRO A 64 7.18 1.52 4.60
N ARG A 65 6.58 1.14 5.74
CA ARG A 65 6.01 -0.19 5.92
C ARG A 65 4.65 -0.26 5.21
N LEU A 66 4.35 -1.38 4.58
CA LEU A 66 3.08 -1.60 3.88
C LEU A 66 2.25 -2.61 4.65
N VAL A 67 1.06 -2.21 5.07
CA VAL A 67 0.11 -3.04 5.83
C VAL A 67 -1.17 -3.18 5.03
N LEU A 68 -1.55 -4.42 4.73
CA LEU A 68 -2.82 -4.77 4.09
C LEU A 68 -3.71 -5.46 5.12
N VAL A 69 -4.88 -4.88 5.39
CA VAL A 69 -5.90 -5.46 6.27
C VAL A 69 -7.04 -5.99 5.41
N THR A 70 -7.30 -7.30 5.46
CA THR A 70 -8.36 -7.91 4.66
C THR A 70 -8.92 -9.17 5.32
N PRO A 71 -10.25 -9.39 5.38
CA PRO A 71 -10.78 -10.64 5.91
C PRO A 71 -10.54 -11.83 4.96
N PHE A 72 -10.21 -11.57 3.68
CA PHE A 72 -9.97 -12.62 2.70
C PHE A 72 -8.84 -12.27 1.73
N ILE A 73 -7.98 -13.24 1.45
CA ILE A 73 -6.92 -13.16 0.44
C ILE A 73 -6.67 -14.56 -0.11
N ASP A 74 -6.50 -14.71 -1.43
CA ASP A 74 -6.16 -16.00 -2.03
C ASP A 74 -4.65 -16.32 -1.86
N ASP A 75 -4.27 -17.59 -2.00
CA ASP A 75 -2.87 -18.02 -1.80
C ASP A 75 -1.88 -17.26 -2.70
N ARG A 76 -2.32 -16.91 -3.91
CA ARG A 76 -1.51 -16.13 -4.87
C ARG A 76 -1.32 -14.70 -4.39
N GLY A 77 -2.36 -14.08 -3.84
CA GLY A 77 -2.33 -12.76 -3.22
C GLY A 77 -1.40 -12.74 -2.02
N LEU A 78 -1.49 -13.76 -1.14
CA LEU A 78 -0.63 -13.86 0.03
C LEU A 78 0.84 -14.03 -0.35
N GLU A 79 1.14 -14.87 -1.34
CA GLU A 79 2.51 -15.06 -1.84
C GLU A 79 3.05 -13.79 -2.53
N ALA A 80 2.20 -13.07 -3.28
CA ALA A 80 2.58 -11.79 -3.87
C ALA A 80 2.89 -10.74 -2.79
N ALA A 81 2.02 -10.62 -1.77
CA ALA A 81 2.22 -9.71 -0.64
C ALA A 81 3.55 -10.00 0.07
N ARG A 82 3.83 -11.27 0.36
CA ARG A 82 5.10 -11.71 0.97
C ARG A 82 6.32 -11.30 0.16
N LYS A 83 6.30 -11.53 -1.16
CA LYS A 83 7.41 -11.15 -2.07
C LYS A 83 7.61 -9.64 -2.17
N LEU A 84 6.54 -8.87 -2.03
CA LEU A 84 6.55 -7.41 -2.11
C LEU A 84 6.84 -6.74 -0.76
N GLY A 85 7.00 -7.52 0.33
CA GLY A 85 7.24 -6.98 1.68
C GLY A 85 6.01 -6.33 2.30
N ILE A 86 4.81 -6.77 1.94
CA ILE A 86 3.55 -6.30 2.48
C ILE A 86 3.16 -7.20 3.66
N GLU A 87 2.93 -6.59 4.81
CA GLU A 87 2.39 -7.25 6.00
C GLU A 87 0.88 -7.42 5.82
N VAL A 88 0.40 -8.67 5.84
CA VAL A 88 -1.03 -8.97 5.72
C VAL A 88 -1.59 -9.32 7.09
N TYR A 89 -2.62 -8.59 7.50
CA TYR A 89 -3.44 -8.92 8.67
C TYR A 89 -4.80 -9.36 8.20
N THR A 90 -5.11 -10.63 8.43
CA THR A 90 -6.47 -11.13 8.26
C THR A 90 -7.29 -10.84 9.50
N SER A 91 -8.57 -10.51 9.34
CA SER A 91 -9.49 -10.51 10.46
C SER A 91 -9.45 -11.88 11.13
N VAL A 92 -9.22 -11.91 12.44
CA VAL A 92 -9.17 -13.13 13.26
C VAL A 92 -10.56 -13.77 13.35
#